data_AF-A0A811V3Q3-F1
#
_entry.id   AF-A0A811V3Q3-F1
#
_cell.length_a   1.000
_cell.length_b   1.000
_cell.length_c   1.000
_cell.angle_alpha   90.00
_cell.angle_beta   90.00
_cell.angle_gamma   90.00
#
_symmetry.space_group_name_H-M   'P 1'
#
loop_
_entity.id
_entity.type
_entity.pdbx_description
1 polymer ?
#
loop_
_entity_poly.entity_id
_entity_poly.type
_entity_poly.pdbx_seq_one_letter_code
_entity_poly.pdbx_strand_id
1 'polypeptide(L)'
;MAPKINKELLPMKAHYFFFNAGTAPVIPFMPTLARQLGFSTVVIGTMYTILPIVGMLAKPLFGFIADRYQRHRLLFLIGEVLTAVAFFLIQFTPAIPQALPIVEFNCHGGASAVKYYSEFDKCIENNLENYYGGRVLTCELYCQSDPERWDFVCENWLHNNSTTMNTITNVNCPERNNPQLNFTTFLNMSKIEMPGDHLFFVIPHDRGQMNGENITLNCPHDKPQFNTSCNIQCNDEYFHNQLTQNAVIENGKVAGMYQFWYFFIMLIISWIGMAVVVSIGDAICFSILGERHHLYGNQRLCGSIGFGLFSIIAGVLVDKMSGGSVNKDYTIVFWMTLVIIGFDLFASTKLKHTQTTLSPNILKDVGKMFLSVRCVIFFLWCISIGLCTALIWNFLFMHLDELGEKLEGCQNSMKTLEGIASGIQCFGGELPFFFLSGWILRKIGHVNAMSLVLFAFGVRFILYSQLVNPWFVLPIEMLNGVTFGIFYSTMASYASIVAPPGTEATMQGLVGAIFEGVGVSMGSLIAGYLFAAISGSGTFLLFGIFAFIVFIVHVLVQWYLQRTGQGDDAVNGTVKYLTPNDAMHMLNDPEYSIVP
;
A
#
# COMPACT_ATOMS: atom_id res chain seq x y z
N MET A 1 28.31 -30.28 18.53
CA MET A 1 27.42 -30.02 19.68
C MET A 1 26.04 -29.67 19.12
N ALA A 2 24.98 -30.31 19.60
CA ALA A 2 23.62 -29.90 19.22
C ALA A 2 23.38 -28.46 19.73
N PRO A 3 22.84 -27.54 18.91
CA PRO A 3 22.58 -26.17 19.34
C PRO A 3 21.63 -26.19 20.55
N LYS A 4 22.09 -25.71 21.71
CA LYS A 4 21.25 -25.58 22.91
C LYS A 4 20.27 -24.41 22.69
N ILE A 5 19.03 -24.73 22.34
CA ILE A 5 17.97 -23.75 22.19
C ILE A 5 17.67 -23.14 23.56
N ASN A 6 17.86 -21.83 23.71
CA ASN A 6 17.49 -21.12 24.93
C ASN A 6 15.96 -21.02 25.03
N LYS A 7 15.38 -21.87 25.87
CA LYS A 7 13.92 -21.97 26.08
C LYS A 7 13.30 -20.71 26.66
N GLU A 8 14.07 -19.82 27.29
CA GLU A 8 13.54 -18.57 27.85
C GLU A 8 13.30 -17.49 26.80
N LEU A 9 14.11 -17.47 25.73
CA LEU A 9 13.98 -16.51 24.63
C LEU A 9 13.03 -17.00 23.54
N LEU A 10 12.69 -18.29 23.54
CA LEU A 10 11.85 -18.91 22.53
C LEU A 10 10.46 -18.26 22.39
N PRO A 11 9.73 -17.92 23.48
CA PRO A 11 8.43 -17.25 23.36
C PRO A 11 8.55 -15.86 22.71
N MET A 12 9.62 -15.11 23.00
CA MET A 12 9.84 -13.79 22.40
C MET A 12 10.18 -13.90 20.91
N LYS A 13 11.00 -14.89 20.51
CA LYS A 13 11.27 -15.18 19.09
C LYS A 13 10.01 -15.59 18.35
N ALA A 14 9.21 -16.46 18.96
CA ALA A 14 7.93 -16.88 18.43
C ALA A 14 7.01 -15.68 18.24
N HIS A 15 6.96 -14.75 19.20
CA HIS A 15 6.17 -13.53 19.07
C HIS A 15 6.59 -12.70 17.87
N TYR A 16 7.87 -12.32 17.78
CA TYR A 16 8.34 -11.55 16.63
C TYR A 16 8.03 -12.24 15.31
N PHE A 17 8.24 -13.56 15.23
CA PHE A 17 7.92 -14.33 14.03
C PHE A 17 6.43 -14.30 13.69
N PHE A 18 5.56 -14.71 14.62
CA PHE A 18 4.13 -14.86 14.35
C PHE A 18 3.42 -13.52 14.20
N PHE A 19 3.75 -12.51 15.01
CA PHE A 19 3.14 -11.19 14.85
C PHE A 19 3.43 -10.60 13.48
N ASN A 20 4.70 -10.59 13.05
CA ASN A 20 5.07 -10.08 11.73
C ASN A 20 4.56 -10.98 10.59
N ALA A 21 4.55 -12.31 10.77
CA ALA A 21 3.94 -13.24 9.82
C ALA A 21 2.43 -13.01 9.67
N GLY A 22 1.75 -12.60 10.75
CA GLY A 22 0.33 -12.32 10.75
C GLY A 22 -0.03 -10.99 10.10
N THR A 23 0.82 -9.97 10.23
CA THR A 23 0.57 -8.66 9.62
C THR A 23 1.05 -8.55 8.17
N ALA A 24 2.02 -9.37 7.77
CA ALA A 24 2.61 -9.36 6.42
C ALA A 24 1.66 -9.64 5.25
N PRO A 25 0.62 -10.49 5.38
CA PRO A 25 -0.39 -10.66 4.35
C PRO A 25 -1.24 -9.40 4.14
N VAL A 26 -1.43 -8.55 5.15
CA VAL A 26 -2.37 -7.42 5.09
C VAL A 26 -1.66 -6.12 4.76
N ILE A 27 -0.63 -5.75 5.52
CA ILE A 27 -0.03 -4.39 5.47
C ILE A 27 0.35 -3.96 4.04
N PRO A 28 1.13 -4.76 3.27
CA PRO A 28 1.59 -4.34 1.95
C PRO A 28 0.46 -4.24 0.90
N PHE A 29 -0.59 -5.05 1.07
CA PHE A 29 -1.70 -5.16 0.12
C PHE A 29 -2.88 -4.24 0.47
N MET A 30 -2.87 -3.58 1.63
CA MET A 30 -3.97 -2.69 2.01
C MET A 30 -4.16 -1.48 1.08
N PRO A 31 -3.11 -0.80 0.59
CA PRO A 31 -3.29 0.30 -0.36
C PRO A 31 -3.91 -0.16 -1.68
N THR A 32 -3.55 -1.36 -2.15
CA THR A 32 -4.09 -1.93 -3.40
C THR A 32 -5.55 -2.37 -3.21
N LEU A 33 -5.89 -2.94 -2.05
CA LEU A 33 -7.29 -3.22 -1.68
C LEU A 33 -8.11 -1.93 -1.56
N ALA A 34 -7.58 -0.88 -0.93
CA ALA A 34 -8.27 0.41 -0.79
C ALA A 34 -8.57 1.03 -2.17
N ARG A 35 -7.62 0.92 -3.11
CA ARG A 35 -7.83 1.33 -4.50
C ARG A 35 -8.94 0.50 -5.15
N GLN A 36 -8.94 -0.82 -4.99
CA GLN A 36 -9.99 -1.71 -5.52
C GLN A 36 -11.38 -1.41 -4.93
N LEU A 37 -11.46 -0.96 -3.67
CA LEU A 37 -12.71 -0.50 -3.06
C LEU A 37 -13.24 0.83 -3.64
N GLY A 38 -12.46 1.49 -4.49
CA GLY A 38 -12.82 2.75 -5.16
C GLY A 38 -12.25 4.00 -4.49
N PHE A 39 -11.36 3.87 -3.50
CA PHE A 39 -10.72 5.05 -2.90
C PHE A 39 -9.65 5.63 -3.81
N SER A 40 -9.63 6.96 -3.95
CA SER A 40 -8.62 7.68 -4.72
C SER A 40 -7.24 7.61 -4.06
N THR A 41 -6.17 7.77 -4.83
CA THR A 41 -4.79 7.86 -4.31
C THR A 41 -4.61 9.00 -3.30
N VAL A 42 -5.34 10.10 -3.46
CA VAL A 42 -5.36 11.23 -2.50
C VAL A 42 -6.01 10.82 -1.18
N VAL A 43 -7.16 10.11 -1.24
CA VAL A 43 -7.86 9.61 -0.05
C VAL A 43 -6.99 8.59 0.68
N ILE A 44 -6.39 7.64 -0.04
CA ILE A 44 -5.46 6.65 0.51
C ILE A 44 -4.28 7.36 1.18
N GLY A 45 -3.61 8.28 0.46
CA GLY A 45 -2.51 9.07 1.03
C GLY A 45 -2.90 9.84 2.29
N THR A 46 -4.13 10.39 2.33
CA THR A 46 -4.68 11.07 3.52
C THR A 46 -4.92 10.11 4.68
N MET A 47 -5.50 8.92 4.45
CA MET A 47 -5.66 7.89 5.48
C MET A 47 -4.30 7.52 6.08
N TYR A 48 -3.33 7.19 5.22
CA TYR A 48 -1.96 6.83 5.60
C TYR A 48 -1.11 8.01 6.12
N THR A 49 -1.63 9.24 6.07
CA THR A 49 -1.08 10.39 6.81
C THR A 49 -1.51 10.34 8.27
N ILE A 50 -2.76 9.95 8.52
CA ILE A 50 -3.36 9.95 9.86
C ILE A 50 -2.89 8.74 10.68
N LEU A 51 -2.75 7.56 10.06
CA LEU A 51 -2.40 6.33 10.80
C LEU A 51 -1.08 6.45 11.60
N PRO A 52 0.04 6.92 11.02
CA PRO A 52 1.29 7.05 11.78
C PRO A 52 1.23 8.12 12.87
N ILE A 53 0.47 9.22 12.66
CA ILE A 53 0.23 10.24 13.71
C ILE A 53 -0.50 9.64 14.89
N VAL A 54 -1.56 8.86 14.62
CA VAL A 54 -2.31 8.16 15.67
C VAL A 54 -1.41 7.15 16.38
N GLY A 55 -0.61 6.38 15.64
CA GLY A 55 0.38 5.45 16.21
C GLY A 55 1.41 6.15 17.10
N MET A 56 1.94 7.29 16.65
CA MET A 56 2.89 8.12 17.40
C MET A 56 2.30 8.59 18.73
N LEU A 57 1.02 8.94 18.79
CA LEU A 57 0.32 9.33 20.01
C LEU A 57 -0.05 8.13 20.89
N ALA A 58 -0.40 6.99 20.28
CA ALA A 58 -0.78 5.77 20.97
C ALA A 58 0.40 5.16 21.76
N LYS A 59 1.60 5.10 21.18
CA LYS A 59 2.80 4.52 21.83
C LYS A 59 3.06 5.07 23.25
N PRO A 60 3.23 6.38 23.48
CA PRO A 60 3.46 6.92 24.82
C PRO A 60 2.23 6.80 25.73
N LEU A 61 1.01 6.92 25.18
CA LEU A 61 -0.23 6.79 25.95
C LEU A 61 -0.36 5.40 26.55
N PHE A 62 -0.24 4.36 25.72
CA PHE A 62 -0.36 2.97 26.18
C PHE A 62 0.87 2.50 26.94
N GLY A 63 2.07 3.04 26.66
CA GLY A 63 3.24 2.89 27.52
C GLY A 63 2.95 3.37 28.95
N PHE A 64 2.51 4.62 29.10
CA PHE A 64 2.14 5.18 30.41
C PHE A 64 1.05 4.38 31.12
N ILE A 65 0.01 3.92 30.41
CA ILE A 65 -1.04 3.07 30.99
C ILE A 65 -0.44 1.72 31.45
N ALA A 66 0.44 1.12 30.65
CA ALA A 66 1.09 -0.14 30.99
C ALA A 66 1.91 -0.02 32.28
N ASP A 67 2.69 1.06 32.40
CA ASP A 67 3.53 1.33 33.55
C ASP A 67 2.71 1.71 34.79
N ARG A 68 1.65 2.54 34.64
CA ARG A 68 0.80 2.97 35.77
C ARG A 68 0.06 1.81 36.40
N TYR A 69 -0.47 0.90 35.59
CA TYR A 69 -1.24 -0.24 36.08
C TYR A 69 -0.39 -1.51 36.25
N GLN A 70 0.88 -1.50 35.82
CA GLN A 70 1.79 -2.66 35.81
C GLN A 70 1.17 -3.87 35.09
N ARG A 71 0.46 -3.62 33.99
CA ARG A 71 -0.28 -4.64 33.22
C ARG A 71 0.21 -4.75 31.77
N HIS A 72 1.53 -4.65 31.54
CA HIS A 72 2.17 -4.76 30.21
C HIS A 72 1.65 -5.95 29.40
N ARG A 73 1.70 -7.16 29.98
CA ARG A 73 1.23 -8.37 29.29
C ARG A 73 -0.25 -8.30 28.88
N LEU A 74 -1.12 -7.74 29.71
CA LEU A 74 -2.54 -7.67 29.37
C LEU A 74 -2.78 -6.72 28.20
N LEU A 75 -2.16 -5.53 28.23
CA LEU A 75 -2.28 -4.55 27.14
C LEU A 75 -1.67 -5.06 25.84
N PHE A 76 -0.56 -5.78 25.94
CA PHE A 76 0.07 -6.45 24.82
C PHE A 76 -0.86 -7.47 24.15
N LEU A 77 -1.45 -8.39 24.92
CA LEU A 77 -2.42 -9.37 24.41
C LEU A 77 -3.70 -8.70 23.86
N ILE A 78 -4.17 -7.63 24.50
CA ILE A 78 -5.31 -6.83 23.99
C ILE A 78 -4.93 -6.20 22.64
N GLY A 79 -3.71 -5.68 22.49
CA GLY A 79 -3.21 -5.11 21.24
C GLY A 79 -3.17 -6.14 20.10
N GLU A 80 -2.71 -7.37 20.38
CA GLU A 80 -2.71 -8.47 19.41
C GLU A 80 -4.14 -8.82 18.96
N VAL A 81 -5.07 -9.00 19.93
CA VAL A 81 -6.49 -9.29 19.64
C VAL A 81 -7.14 -8.15 18.85
N LEU A 82 -6.90 -6.90 19.26
CA LEU A 82 -7.44 -5.72 18.60
C LEU A 82 -6.97 -5.64 17.14
N THR A 83 -5.69 -5.92 16.90
CA THR A 83 -5.10 -5.94 15.56
C THR A 83 -5.74 -7.03 14.70
N ALA A 84 -5.81 -8.27 15.20
CA ALA A 84 -6.35 -9.40 14.45
C ALA A 84 -7.83 -9.21 14.11
N VAL A 85 -8.65 -8.78 15.09
CA VAL A 85 -10.09 -8.56 14.90
C VAL A 85 -10.32 -7.38 13.95
N ALA A 86 -9.61 -6.26 14.13
CA ALA A 86 -9.79 -5.10 13.25
C ALA A 86 -9.41 -5.42 11.81
N PHE A 87 -8.28 -6.09 11.57
CA PHE A 87 -7.93 -6.53 10.21
C PHE A 87 -8.96 -7.49 9.64
N PHE A 88 -9.43 -8.48 10.41
CA PHE A 88 -10.45 -9.40 9.94
C PHE A 88 -11.77 -8.69 9.57
N LEU A 89 -12.18 -7.67 10.33
CA LEU A 89 -13.41 -6.93 10.06
C LEU A 89 -13.32 -6.09 8.77
N ILE A 90 -12.13 -5.71 8.30
CA ILE A 90 -11.96 -4.91 7.08
C ILE A 90 -12.50 -5.64 5.84
N GLN A 91 -12.48 -6.97 5.81
CA GLN A 91 -13.03 -7.74 4.68
C GLN A 91 -14.51 -7.46 4.41
N PHE A 92 -15.27 -7.01 5.42
CA PHE A 92 -16.69 -6.69 5.30
C PHE A 92 -16.94 -5.26 4.81
N THR A 93 -15.90 -4.52 4.45
CA THR A 93 -16.04 -3.19 3.86
C THR A 93 -16.63 -3.35 2.46
N PRO A 94 -17.85 -2.85 2.20
CA PRO A 94 -18.41 -2.90 0.85
C PRO A 94 -17.68 -1.88 -0.02
N ALA A 95 -17.50 -2.23 -1.31
CA ALA A 95 -16.97 -1.30 -2.29
C ALA A 95 -17.84 -0.05 -2.39
N ILE A 96 -17.22 1.08 -2.69
CA ILE A 96 -17.96 2.32 -2.91
C ILE A 96 -18.79 2.16 -4.19
N PRO A 97 -20.08 2.55 -4.22
CA PRO A 97 -20.88 2.51 -5.44
C PRO A 97 -20.20 3.32 -6.54
N GLN A 98 -19.75 2.61 -7.59
CA GLN A 98 -19.12 3.23 -8.73
C GLN A 98 -20.20 3.83 -9.65
N ALA A 99 -19.89 4.94 -10.31
CA ALA A 99 -20.78 5.50 -11.33
C ALA A 99 -20.94 4.49 -12.49
N LEU A 100 -22.11 4.46 -13.13
CA LEU A 100 -22.34 3.59 -14.29
C LEU A 100 -21.26 3.83 -15.36
N PRO A 101 -20.74 2.77 -16.03
CA PRO A 101 -19.78 2.92 -17.09
C PRO A 101 -20.31 3.83 -18.20
N ILE A 102 -19.45 4.71 -18.72
CA ILE A 102 -19.77 5.56 -19.87
C ILE A 102 -19.34 4.80 -21.13
N VAL A 103 -20.29 4.62 -22.05
CA VAL A 103 -20.11 4.01 -23.36
C VAL A 103 -20.59 4.94 -24.46
N GLU A 104 -20.11 4.74 -25.68
CA GLU A 104 -20.59 5.42 -26.88
C GLU A 104 -21.48 4.44 -27.65
N PHE A 105 -22.77 4.74 -27.76
CA PHE A 105 -23.63 4.01 -28.70
C PHE A 105 -23.32 4.48 -30.12
N ASN A 106 -23.07 3.54 -31.02
CA ASN A 106 -22.70 3.81 -32.40
C ASN A 106 -23.63 3.05 -33.37
N CYS A 107 -24.19 3.78 -34.33
CA CYS A 107 -25.10 3.26 -35.35
C CYS A 107 -24.64 3.75 -36.72
N HIS A 108 -24.06 2.84 -37.51
CA HIS A 108 -23.50 3.15 -38.82
C HIS A 108 -23.44 1.91 -39.73
N GLY A 109 -23.62 2.11 -41.04
CA GLY A 109 -23.34 1.07 -42.03
C GLY A 109 -24.16 -0.21 -41.86
N GLY A 110 -25.43 -0.10 -41.43
CA GLY A 110 -26.31 -1.26 -41.28
C GLY A 110 -26.22 -1.99 -39.94
N ALA A 111 -25.37 -1.55 -39.01
CA ALA A 111 -25.18 -2.21 -37.73
C ALA A 111 -25.19 -1.23 -36.55
N SER A 112 -25.71 -1.69 -35.42
CA SER A 112 -25.65 -1.02 -34.12
C SER A 112 -24.67 -1.71 -33.17
N ALA A 113 -23.86 -0.92 -32.47
CA ALA A 113 -22.86 -1.42 -31.53
C ALA A 113 -22.69 -0.46 -30.35
N VAL A 114 -22.31 -1.00 -29.21
CA VAL A 114 -21.87 -0.22 -28.05
C VAL A 114 -20.36 -0.23 -28.03
N LYS A 115 -19.76 0.96 -28.06
CA LYS A 115 -18.33 1.17 -28.06
C LYS A 115 -17.87 1.60 -26.66
N TYR A 116 -16.87 0.92 -26.12
CA TYR A 116 -16.22 1.28 -24.86
C TYR A 116 -14.75 1.58 -25.10
N TYR A 117 -14.25 2.68 -24.52
CA TYR A 117 -12.83 3.02 -24.55
C TYR A 117 -12.15 2.42 -23.31
N SER A 118 -11.20 1.52 -23.52
CA SER A 118 -10.32 1.06 -22.45
C SER A 118 -8.86 1.25 -22.82
N GLU A 119 -8.03 1.51 -21.82
CA GLU A 119 -6.57 1.33 -21.97
C GLU A 119 -6.18 -0.17 -21.84
N PHE A 120 -7.13 -1.06 -21.52
CA PHE A 120 -6.91 -2.45 -21.12
C PHE A 120 -7.68 -3.49 -21.98
N ASP A 121 -7.93 -3.20 -23.27
CA ASP A 121 -8.97 -3.87 -24.06
C ASP A 121 -8.86 -5.40 -24.17
N LYS A 122 -7.66 -5.94 -24.42
CA LYS A 122 -7.46 -7.40 -24.56
C LYS A 122 -7.78 -8.20 -23.30
N CYS A 123 -7.64 -7.58 -22.13
CA CYS A 123 -7.89 -8.21 -20.84
C CYS A 123 -9.40 -8.32 -20.59
N ILE A 124 -10.11 -7.20 -20.74
CA ILE A 124 -11.56 -7.13 -20.59
C ILE A 124 -12.24 -8.06 -21.59
N GLU A 125 -11.83 -8.07 -22.86
CA GLU A 125 -12.37 -8.99 -23.88
C GLU A 125 -12.23 -10.46 -23.45
N ASN A 126 -11.01 -10.93 -23.16
CA ASN A 126 -10.77 -12.33 -22.78
C ASN A 126 -11.58 -12.73 -21.53
N ASN A 127 -11.71 -11.85 -20.54
CA ASN A 127 -12.48 -12.11 -19.35
C ASN A 127 -13.98 -12.21 -19.65
N LEU A 128 -14.51 -11.28 -20.44
CA LEU A 128 -15.90 -11.28 -20.84
C LEU A 128 -16.22 -12.51 -21.71
N GLU A 129 -15.37 -12.86 -22.67
CA GLU A 129 -15.54 -14.05 -23.51
C GLU A 129 -15.48 -15.36 -22.69
N ASN A 130 -14.50 -15.49 -21.78
CA ASN A 130 -14.37 -16.69 -20.96
C ASN A 130 -15.52 -16.85 -19.95
N TYR A 131 -15.98 -15.74 -19.36
CA TYR A 131 -17.02 -15.76 -18.33
C TYR A 131 -18.42 -15.93 -18.93
N TYR A 132 -18.73 -15.16 -19.99
CA TYR A 132 -20.07 -15.16 -20.60
C TYR A 132 -20.21 -16.16 -21.75
N GLY A 133 -19.14 -16.47 -22.48
CA GLY A 133 -19.19 -17.26 -23.71
C GLY A 133 -20.20 -16.69 -24.70
N GLY A 134 -21.18 -17.51 -25.12
CA GLY A 134 -22.28 -17.12 -26.03
C GLY A 134 -23.50 -16.48 -25.35
N ARG A 135 -23.41 -16.05 -24.09
CA ARG A 135 -24.54 -15.43 -23.39
C ARG A 135 -24.81 -14.02 -23.92
N VAL A 136 -26.07 -13.64 -23.86
CA VAL A 136 -26.55 -12.30 -24.20
C VAL A 136 -26.93 -11.58 -22.92
N LEU A 137 -26.38 -10.39 -22.68
CA LEU A 137 -26.73 -9.55 -21.55
C LEU A 137 -27.81 -8.55 -21.93
N THR A 138 -28.78 -8.35 -21.05
CA THR A 138 -29.77 -7.26 -21.17
C THR A 138 -29.21 -6.03 -20.49
N CYS A 139 -29.11 -4.93 -21.23
CA CYS A 139 -28.50 -3.69 -20.77
C CYS A 139 -29.38 -2.49 -21.08
N GLU A 140 -29.61 -1.64 -20.08
CA GLU A 140 -30.28 -0.37 -20.22
C GLU A 140 -29.23 0.73 -20.46
N LEU A 141 -29.44 1.55 -21.49
CA LEU A 141 -28.60 2.68 -21.83
C LEU A 141 -29.33 3.98 -21.50
N TYR A 142 -28.64 4.88 -20.80
CA TYR A 142 -29.10 6.23 -20.47
C TYR A 142 -28.25 7.25 -21.23
N CYS A 143 -28.72 7.68 -22.39
CA CYS A 143 -27.95 8.49 -23.34
C CYS A 143 -28.30 9.99 -23.29
N GLN A 144 -27.32 10.85 -23.56
CA GLN A 144 -27.55 12.29 -23.74
C GLN A 144 -27.98 12.62 -25.17
N SER A 145 -29.21 13.11 -25.34
CA SER A 145 -29.79 13.39 -26.65
C SER A 145 -29.91 14.90 -26.92
N ASP A 146 -29.58 15.28 -28.15
CA ASP A 146 -29.80 16.62 -28.71
C ASP A 146 -30.96 16.56 -29.72
N PRO A 147 -31.59 17.69 -30.10
CA PRO A 147 -32.73 17.68 -31.01
C PRO A 147 -32.49 16.94 -32.34
N GLU A 148 -31.28 17.07 -32.93
CA GLU A 148 -30.89 16.35 -34.15
C GLU A 148 -30.80 14.83 -33.96
N ARG A 149 -30.39 14.38 -32.77
CA ARG A 149 -30.32 12.96 -32.42
C ARG A 149 -31.72 12.35 -32.25
N TRP A 150 -32.65 13.11 -31.68
CA TRP A 150 -34.06 12.69 -31.59
C TRP A 150 -34.73 12.56 -32.95
N ASP A 151 -34.44 13.46 -33.89
CA ASP A 151 -34.98 13.37 -35.25
C ASP A 151 -34.53 12.06 -35.92
N PHE A 152 -33.28 11.64 -35.73
CA PHE A 152 -32.80 10.34 -36.22
C PHE A 152 -33.56 9.15 -35.60
N VAL A 153 -33.71 9.11 -34.27
CA VAL A 153 -34.43 8.03 -33.57
C VAL A 153 -35.88 7.94 -34.05
N CYS A 154 -36.53 9.10 -34.17
CA CYS A 154 -37.89 9.20 -34.64
C CYS A 154 -38.09 8.68 -36.06
N GLU A 155 -37.24 9.09 -36.99
CA GLU A 155 -37.35 8.69 -38.40
C GLU A 155 -37.03 7.22 -38.63
N ASN A 156 -36.05 6.67 -37.91
CA ASN A 156 -35.48 5.36 -38.27
C ASN A 156 -35.87 4.24 -37.30
N TRP A 157 -36.16 4.52 -36.02
CA TRP A 157 -36.49 3.48 -35.02
C TRP A 157 -37.98 3.44 -34.68
N LEU A 158 -38.62 4.61 -34.59
CA LEU A 158 -40.02 4.74 -34.16
C LEU A 158 -41.00 4.91 -35.33
N HIS A 159 -40.52 5.24 -36.53
CA HIS A 159 -41.41 5.41 -37.68
C HIS A 159 -41.87 4.06 -38.23
N ASN A 160 -43.13 3.73 -37.93
CA ASN A 160 -43.86 2.63 -38.54
C ASN A 160 -43.89 2.80 -40.07
N ASN A 161 -43.42 1.78 -40.81
CA ASN A 161 -43.83 1.55 -42.19
C ASN A 161 -45.35 1.33 -42.20
N SER A 162 -46.08 2.36 -42.60
CA SER A 162 -47.52 2.32 -42.83
C SER A 162 -47.85 1.55 -44.13
N THR A 163 -47.53 0.25 -44.18
CA THR A 163 -47.97 -0.61 -45.29
C THR A 163 -48.49 -2.00 -44.91
N THR A 164 -48.61 -2.36 -43.63
CA THR A 164 -49.34 -3.58 -43.25
C THR A 164 -50.30 -3.30 -42.10
N MET A 165 -51.60 -3.40 -42.42
CA MET A 165 -52.72 -3.30 -41.49
C MET A 165 -52.55 -4.18 -40.24
N ASN A 166 -52.94 -3.61 -39.11
CA ASN A 166 -53.32 -4.25 -37.84
C ASN A 166 -52.20 -4.63 -36.87
N THR A 167 -51.59 -3.63 -36.23
CA THR A 167 -51.46 -3.54 -34.76
C THR A 167 -51.00 -2.12 -34.39
N ILE A 168 -51.76 -1.45 -33.52
CA ILE A 168 -51.44 -0.11 -33.03
C ILE A 168 -50.43 -0.27 -31.90
N THR A 169 -49.19 0.11 -32.15
CA THR A 169 -48.23 0.49 -31.11
C THR A 169 -47.76 1.91 -31.43
N ASN A 170 -48.47 2.89 -30.87
CA ASN A 170 -48.14 4.31 -31.00
C ASN A 170 -47.06 4.65 -29.97
N VAL A 171 -45.78 4.40 -30.28
CA VAL A 171 -44.71 5.12 -29.59
C VAL A 171 -44.69 6.53 -30.16
N ASN A 172 -45.35 7.48 -29.49
CA ASN A 172 -45.23 8.88 -29.86
C ASN A 172 -43.77 9.30 -29.67
N CYS A 173 -43.19 9.95 -30.69
CA CYS A 173 -41.89 10.58 -30.57
C CYS A 173 -41.87 11.53 -29.37
N PRO A 174 -40.95 11.35 -28.42
CA PRO A 174 -40.82 12.22 -27.25
C PRO A 174 -40.60 13.68 -27.65
N GLU A 175 -40.94 14.60 -26.75
CA GLU A 175 -40.70 16.03 -26.98
C GLU A 175 -39.22 16.29 -27.29
N ARG A 176 -38.94 17.08 -28.35
CA ARG A 176 -37.59 17.42 -28.82
C ARG A 176 -36.66 18.04 -27.76
N ASN A 177 -37.23 18.50 -26.65
CA ASN A 177 -36.51 19.12 -25.55
C ASN A 177 -36.07 18.12 -24.48
N ASN A 178 -36.40 16.82 -24.60
CA ASN A 178 -35.96 15.83 -23.63
C ASN A 178 -34.45 15.55 -23.79
N PRO A 179 -33.60 15.88 -22.82
CA PRO A 179 -32.17 15.66 -22.92
C PRO A 179 -31.76 14.18 -22.75
N GLN A 180 -32.70 13.29 -22.42
CA GLN A 180 -32.40 11.88 -22.12
C GLN A 180 -33.08 10.92 -23.09
N LEU A 181 -32.27 10.11 -23.77
CA LEU A 181 -32.69 8.98 -24.60
C LEU A 181 -32.36 7.69 -23.86
N ASN A 182 -33.40 7.01 -23.36
CA ASN A 182 -33.24 5.76 -22.61
C ASN A 182 -33.82 4.59 -23.41
N PHE A 183 -33.05 3.51 -23.54
CA PHE A 183 -33.51 2.29 -24.21
C PHE A 183 -32.74 1.08 -23.70
N THR A 184 -33.38 -0.08 -23.75
CA THR A 184 -32.76 -1.36 -23.43
C THR A 184 -32.26 -2.02 -24.71
N THR A 185 -31.07 -2.60 -24.67
CA THR A 185 -30.51 -3.41 -25.75
C THR A 185 -29.95 -4.72 -25.21
N PHE A 186 -29.51 -5.58 -26.13
CA PHE A 186 -28.98 -6.90 -25.85
C PHE A 186 -27.54 -6.95 -26.36
N LEU A 187 -26.58 -7.28 -25.51
CA LEU A 187 -25.17 -7.38 -25.90
C LEU A 187 -24.76 -8.84 -26.01
N ASN A 188 -24.24 -9.25 -27.17
CA ASN A 188 -23.71 -10.60 -27.35
C ASN A 188 -22.21 -10.63 -27.08
N MET A 189 -21.80 -11.33 -26.02
CA MET A 189 -20.39 -11.38 -25.60
C MET A 189 -19.51 -12.28 -26.46
N SER A 190 -20.08 -13.07 -27.38
CA SER A 190 -19.31 -13.89 -28.34
C SER A 190 -18.89 -13.14 -29.61
N LYS A 191 -19.26 -11.86 -29.72
CA LYS A 191 -18.99 -11.01 -30.89
C LYS A 191 -18.48 -9.65 -30.42
N ILE A 192 -17.41 -9.67 -29.65
CA ILE A 192 -16.66 -8.47 -29.29
C ILE A 192 -15.64 -8.23 -30.41
N GLU A 193 -15.60 -7.02 -30.96
CA GLU A 193 -14.59 -6.63 -31.95
C GLU A 193 -13.64 -5.59 -31.35
N MET A 194 -12.35 -5.69 -31.64
CA MET A 194 -11.31 -4.77 -31.13
C MET A 194 -10.47 -4.12 -32.24
N PRO A 195 -11.02 -3.18 -33.02
CA PRO A 195 -10.23 -2.35 -33.91
C PRO A 195 -9.53 -1.23 -33.10
N GLY A 196 -8.29 -1.47 -32.67
CA GLY A 196 -7.47 -0.49 -31.92
C GLY A 196 -7.75 -0.51 -30.41
N ASP A 197 -7.86 0.67 -29.79
CA ASP A 197 -8.02 0.84 -28.33
C ASP A 197 -9.51 0.96 -27.92
N HIS A 198 -10.37 0.14 -28.53
CA HIS A 198 -11.82 0.22 -28.35
C HIS A 198 -12.47 -1.16 -28.39
N LEU A 199 -13.31 -1.47 -27.40
CA LEU A 199 -14.18 -2.64 -27.39
C LEU A 199 -15.52 -2.32 -28.05
N PHE A 200 -15.89 -3.09 -29.08
CA PHE A 200 -17.19 -3.00 -29.74
C PHE A 200 -18.05 -4.21 -29.37
N PHE A 201 -19.13 -3.94 -28.64
CA PHE A 201 -20.17 -4.92 -28.34
C PHE A 201 -21.25 -4.84 -29.41
N VAL A 202 -21.29 -5.84 -30.31
CA VAL A 202 -22.29 -5.89 -31.38
C VAL A 202 -23.67 -6.23 -30.81
N ILE A 203 -24.68 -5.45 -31.18
CA ILE A 203 -26.07 -5.70 -30.80
C ILE A 203 -26.66 -6.72 -31.79
N PRO A 204 -27.08 -7.92 -31.35
CA PRO A 204 -27.57 -8.95 -32.24
C PRO A 204 -28.93 -8.54 -32.83
N HIS A 205 -29.01 -8.59 -34.16
CA HIS A 205 -30.22 -8.25 -34.93
C HIS A 205 -30.74 -6.82 -34.72
N ASP A 206 -29.90 -5.91 -34.20
CA ASP A 206 -30.25 -4.52 -33.96
C ASP A 206 -31.54 -4.36 -33.14
N ARG A 207 -31.75 -5.23 -32.14
CA ARG A 207 -32.98 -5.23 -31.32
C ARG A 207 -32.81 -4.40 -30.06
N GLY A 208 -33.85 -3.64 -29.73
CA GLY A 208 -33.95 -2.93 -28.46
C GLY A 208 -35.37 -2.88 -27.93
N GLN A 209 -35.52 -2.31 -26.74
CA GLN A 209 -36.81 -1.99 -26.14
C GLN A 209 -36.83 -0.53 -25.68
N MET A 210 -37.89 0.20 -26.03
CA MET A 210 -38.15 1.55 -25.54
C MET A 210 -39.53 1.56 -24.90
N ASN A 211 -39.63 2.04 -23.66
CA ASN A 211 -40.89 2.08 -22.89
C ASN A 211 -41.64 0.73 -22.83
N GLY A 212 -40.92 -0.39 -22.85
CA GLY A 212 -41.49 -1.74 -22.83
C GLY A 212 -41.93 -2.28 -24.20
N GLU A 213 -41.80 -1.50 -25.27
CA GLU A 213 -42.10 -1.94 -26.64
C GLU A 213 -40.82 -2.33 -27.39
N ASN A 214 -40.90 -3.38 -28.21
CA ASN A 214 -39.78 -3.83 -29.03
C ASN A 214 -39.56 -2.87 -30.21
N ILE A 215 -38.34 -2.38 -30.35
CA ILE A 215 -37.91 -1.52 -31.46
C ILE A 215 -36.76 -2.18 -32.24
N THR A 216 -36.62 -1.78 -33.50
CA THR A 216 -35.44 -2.12 -34.32
C THR A 216 -34.55 -0.88 -34.41
N LEU A 217 -33.31 -1.00 -33.96
CA LEU A 217 -32.26 0.03 -33.99
C LEU A 217 -31.71 0.17 -35.42
N ASN A 218 -32.56 0.55 -36.36
CA ASN A 218 -32.21 0.63 -37.77
C ASN A 218 -31.10 1.67 -38.02
N CYS A 219 -30.04 1.25 -38.70
CA CYS A 219 -28.86 2.06 -39.02
C CYS A 219 -28.67 2.18 -40.53
N PRO A 220 -29.21 3.23 -41.19
CA PRO A 220 -29.15 3.35 -42.66
C PRO A 220 -27.72 3.51 -43.18
N HIS A 221 -27.37 2.82 -44.28
CA HIS A 221 -26.06 2.93 -44.93
C HIS A 221 -25.78 4.32 -45.51
N ASP A 222 -26.82 5.02 -45.95
CA ASP A 222 -26.71 6.30 -46.67
C ASP A 222 -26.78 7.54 -45.75
N LYS A 223 -26.93 7.34 -44.43
CA LYS A 223 -26.96 8.42 -43.44
C LYS A 223 -25.62 8.54 -42.70
N PRO A 224 -25.27 9.75 -42.21
CA PRO A 224 -24.08 9.94 -41.38
C PRO A 224 -24.17 9.10 -40.10
N GLN A 225 -23.00 8.78 -39.53
CA GLN A 225 -22.86 8.03 -38.29
C GLN A 225 -23.66 8.68 -37.16
N PHE A 226 -24.52 7.90 -36.49
CA PHE A 226 -25.19 8.32 -35.27
C PHE A 226 -24.40 7.84 -34.07
N ASN A 227 -23.89 8.77 -33.27
CA ASN A 227 -23.22 8.47 -32.02
C ASN A 227 -23.73 9.30 -30.84
N THR A 228 -23.77 8.68 -29.68
CA THR A 228 -24.16 9.34 -28.43
C THR A 228 -23.50 8.69 -27.23
N SER A 229 -23.10 9.52 -26.26
CA SER A 229 -22.58 9.06 -24.97
C SER A 229 -23.73 8.58 -24.09
N CYS A 230 -23.55 7.43 -23.45
CA CYS A 230 -24.56 6.79 -22.61
C CYS A 230 -23.94 6.20 -21.35
N ASN A 231 -24.68 6.20 -20.25
CA ASN A 231 -24.39 5.34 -19.13
C ASN A 231 -25.04 3.97 -19.36
N ILE A 232 -24.30 2.87 -19.18
CA ILE A 232 -24.84 1.52 -19.38
C ILE A 232 -25.06 0.80 -18.05
N GLN A 233 -26.21 0.15 -17.91
CA GLN A 233 -26.55 -0.71 -16.78
C GLN A 233 -27.02 -2.08 -17.26
N CYS A 234 -26.25 -3.14 -16.99
CA CYS A 234 -26.60 -4.50 -17.40
C CYS A 234 -27.11 -5.35 -16.23
N ASN A 235 -27.94 -6.38 -16.47
CA ASN A 235 -28.42 -7.27 -15.41
C ASN A 235 -27.36 -8.30 -14.95
N ASP A 236 -26.12 -7.84 -14.74
CA ASP A 236 -25.00 -8.67 -14.27
C ASP A 236 -23.92 -7.80 -13.61
N GLU A 237 -23.51 -8.18 -12.40
CA GLU A 237 -22.53 -7.44 -11.58
C GLU A 237 -21.09 -7.61 -12.08
N TYR A 238 -20.78 -8.74 -12.71
CA TYR A 238 -19.44 -9.00 -13.26
C TYR A 238 -19.14 -8.06 -14.43
N PHE A 239 -20.12 -7.81 -15.32
CA PHE A 239 -19.97 -6.91 -16.46
C PHE A 239 -19.65 -5.48 -16.00
N HIS A 240 -20.39 -4.99 -15.01
CA HIS A 240 -20.12 -3.68 -14.44
C HIS A 240 -18.69 -3.61 -13.90
N ASN A 241 -18.29 -4.55 -13.05
CA ASN A 241 -16.95 -4.59 -12.46
C ASN A 241 -15.81 -4.68 -13.48
N GLN A 242 -16.06 -5.19 -14.70
CA GLN A 242 -15.07 -5.20 -15.79
C GLN A 242 -14.96 -3.84 -16.52
N LEU A 243 -16.06 -3.07 -16.58
CA LEU A 243 -16.18 -1.86 -17.41
C LEU A 243 -16.20 -0.55 -16.62
N THR A 244 -16.40 -0.59 -15.31
CA THR A 244 -16.12 0.58 -14.48
C THR A 244 -14.62 0.76 -14.38
N GLN A 245 -14.08 1.66 -15.21
CA GLN A 245 -12.86 2.34 -14.84
C GLN A 245 -13.08 2.99 -13.48
N ASN A 246 -12.04 2.98 -12.64
CA ASN A 246 -12.02 3.59 -11.31
C ASN A 246 -12.56 5.03 -11.38
N ALA A 247 -13.87 5.20 -11.27
CA ALA A 247 -14.51 6.50 -11.24
C ALA A 247 -14.10 7.09 -9.90
N VAL A 248 -13.01 7.86 -9.92
CA VAL A 248 -12.49 8.56 -8.76
C VAL A 248 -13.56 9.55 -8.35
N ILE A 249 -14.36 9.16 -7.37
CA ILE A 249 -15.36 10.03 -6.76
C ILE A 249 -14.63 11.28 -6.28
N GLU A 250 -15.19 12.45 -6.57
CA GLU A 250 -14.67 13.73 -6.09
C GLU A 250 -14.34 13.61 -4.60
N ASN A 251 -13.09 13.91 -4.22
CA ASN A 251 -12.55 13.67 -2.88
C ASN A 251 -13.45 14.21 -1.74
N GLY A 252 -14.24 15.26 -2.00
CA GLY A 252 -15.18 15.84 -1.04
C GLY A 252 -16.44 15.00 -0.74
N LYS A 253 -16.86 14.10 -1.62
CA LYS A 253 -18.06 13.27 -1.42
C LYS A 253 -17.77 11.99 -0.62
N VAL A 254 -16.53 11.53 -0.61
CA VAL A 254 -16.10 10.30 0.06
C VAL A 254 -16.31 10.37 1.58
N ALA A 255 -16.07 11.52 2.20
CA ALA A 255 -16.28 11.73 3.63
C ALA A 255 -17.75 11.60 4.09
N GLY A 256 -18.71 11.69 3.15
CA GLY A 256 -20.13 11.48 3.41
C GLY A 256 -20.56 10.00 3.38
N MET A 257 -19.67 9.09 2.98
CA MET A 257 -19.98 7.68 2.78
C MET A 257 -19.64 6.85 4.03
N TYR A 258 -20.53 5.95 4.44
CA TYR A 258 -20.29 5.10 5.60
C TYR A 258 -19.19 4.06 5.35
N GLN A 259 -19.02 3.62 4.09
CA GLN A 259 -17.99 2.67 3.66
C GLN A 259 -16.59 3.19 3.98
N PHE A 260 -16.35 4.49 3.71
CA PHE A 260 -15.11 5.18 4.04
C PHE A 260 -14.83 5.12 5.55
N TRP A 261 -15.79 5.54 6.38
CA TRP A 261 -15.59 5.59 7.83
C TRP A 261 -15.44 4.21 8.45
N TYR A 262 -16.18 3.21 7.96
CA TYR A 262 -16.02 1.83 8.42
C TYR A 262 -14.59 1.33 8.16
N PHE A 263 -14.12 1.43 6.91
CA PHE A 263 -12.76 1.05 6.53
C PHE A 263 -11.71 1.79 7.34
N PHE A 264 -11.85 3.12 7.41
CA PHE A 264 -10.86 3.99 8.03
C PHE A 264 -10.78 3.81 9.56
N ILE A 265 -11.92 3.62 10.23
CA ILE A 265 -11.95 3.35 11.67
C ILE A 265 -11.28 1.99 11.96
N MET A 266 -11.55 0.95 11.17
CA MET A 266 -10.88 -0.34 11.35
C MET A 266 -9.37 -0.24 11.10
N LEU A 267 -8.94 0.55 10.11
CA LEU A 267 -7.51 0.85 9.91
C LEU A 267 -6.91 1.56 11.14
N ILE A 268 -7.57 2.59 11.69
CA ILE A 268 -7.11 3.28 12.90
C ILE A 268 -6.98 2.31 14.07
N ILE A 269 -8.00 1.48 14.31
CA ILE A 269 -8.01 0.51 15.40
C ILE A 269 -6.87 -0.51 15.23
N SER A 270 -6.68 -1.04 14.02
CA SER A 270 -5.58 -1.97 13.74
C SER A 270 -4.21 -1.31 13.95
N TRP A 271 -4.03 -0.04 13.56
CA TRP A 271 -2.77 0.68 13.71
C TRP A 271 -2.44 0.99 15.18
N ILE A 272 -3.45 1.33 15.97
CA ILE A 272 -3.31 1.48 17.43
C ILE A 272 -2.91 0.14 18.04
N GLY A 273 -3.59 -0.96 17.69
CA GLY A 273 -3.25 -2.31 18.14
C GLY A 273 -1.78 -2.64 17.85
N MET A 274 -1.33 -2.45 16.61
CA MET A 274 0.05 -2.67 16.21
C MET A 274 1.03 -1.79 16.98
N ALA A 275 0.74 -0.50 17.14
CA ALA A 275 1.59 0.43 17.88
C ALA A 275 1.77 0.00 19.36
N VAL A 276 0.72 -0.55 19.97
CA VAL A 276 0.76 -1.10 21.33
C VAL A 276 1.60 -2.37 21.38
N VAL A 277 1.38 -3.31 20.45
CA VAL A 277 2.14 -4.57 20.41
C VAL A 277 3.62 -4.31 20.20
N VAL A 278 3.99 -3.46 19.24
CA VAL A 278 5.41 -3.15 18.97
C VAL A 278 6.07 -2.46 20.16
N SER A 279 5.44 -1.43 20.72
CA SER A 279 6.07 -0.65 21.81
C SER A 279 6.21 -1.44 23.11
N ILE A 280 5.16 -2.17 23.52
CA ILE A 280 5.19 -2.99 24.74
C ILE A 280 6.01 -4.26 24.51
N GLY A 281 5.94 -4.86 23.31
CA GLY A 281 6.73 -6.03 22.93
C GLY A 281 8.23 -5.77 22.98
N ASP A 282 8.68 -4.63 22.46
CA ASP A 282 10.08 -4.20 22.57
C ASP A 282 10.50 -4.03 24.04
N ALA A 283 9.66 -3.38 24.85
CA ALA A 283 9.93 -3.20 26.28
C ALA A 283 10.03 -4.54 27.05
N ILE A 284 9.12 -5.48 26.77
CA ILE A 284 9.16 -6.85 27.32
C ILE A 284 10.45 -7.55 26.88
N CYS A 285 10.83 -7.41 25.60
CA CYS A 285 12.05 -8.00 25.06
C CYS A 285 13.31 -7.53 25.79
N PHE A 286 13.47 -6.21 25.92
CA PHE A 286 14.60 -5.64 26.64
C PHE A 286 14.64 -6.10 28.10
N SER A 287 13.49 -6.20 28.76
CA SER A 287 13.41 -6.69 30.13
C SER A 287 13.82 -8.17 30.26
N ILE A 288 13.39 -9.03 29.34
CA ILE A 288 13.80 -10.46 29.32
C ILE A 288 15.30 -10.61 29.03
N LEU A 289 15.86 -9.75 28.18
CA LEU A 289 17.27 -9.78 27.83
C LEU A 289 18.17 -9.34 28.99
N GLY A 290 17.70 -8.45 29.86
CA GLY A 290 18.48 -7.86 30.93
C GLY A 290 19.73 -7.19 30.37
N GLU A 291 20.91 -7.44 30.95
CA GLU A 291 22.17 -6.85 30.48
C GLU A 291 22.59 -7.28 29.06
N ARG A 292 21.91 -8.28 28.47
CA ARG A 292 22.23 -8.80 27.12
C ARG A 292 21.52 -8.04 25.99
N HIS A 293 21.48 -6.70 26.07
CA HIS A 293 20.82 -5.84 25.08
C HIS A 293 21.31 -6.06 23.63
N HIS A 294 22.57 -6.47 23.45
CA HIS A 294 23.16 -6.76 22.13
C HIS A 294 22.46 -7.91 21.39
N LEU A 295 21.74 -8.80 22.09
CA LEU A 295 20.98 -9.91 21.49
C LEU A 295 19.58 -9.51 21.00
N TYR A 296 19.16 -8.24 21.16
CA TYR A 296 17.87 -7.75 20.70
C TYR A 296 17.68 -7.94 19.19
N GLY A 297 18.70 -7.62 18.39
CA GLY A 297 18.68 -7.81 16.94
C GLY A 297 18.39 -9.27 16.55
N ASN A 298 18.92 -10.24 17.30
CA ASN A 298 18.68 -11.67 17.06
C ASN A 298 17.23 -12.11 17.37
N GLN A 299 16.51 -11.39 18.23
CA GLN A 299 15.08 -11.64 18.47
C GLN A 299 14.25 -11.02 17.34
N ARG A 300 14.55 -9.76 17.00
CA ARG A 300 13.84 -9.00 15.97
C ARG A 300 13.98 -9.60 14.57
N LEU A 301 15.13 -10.22 14.28
CA LEU A 301 15.38 -10.92 13.01
C LEU A 301 14.31 -11.97 12.68
N CYS A 302 13.77 -12.65 13.69
CA CYS A 302 12.68 -13.61 13.51
C CYS A 302 11.43 -12.96 12.91
N GLY A 303 11.22 -11.66 13.17
CA GLY A 303 10.15 -10.87 12.57
C GLY A 303 10.32 -10.68 11.06
N SER A 304 11.49 -10.26 10.58
CA SER A 304 11.74 -10.14 9.13
C SER A 304 11.60 -11.48 8.40
N ILE A 305 11.99 -12.59 9.04
CA ILE A 305 11.78 -13.94 8.47
C ILE A 305 10.29 -14.26 8.34
N GLY A 306 9.50 -14.00 9.40
CA GLY A 306 8.05 -14.20 9.37
C GLY A 306 7.38 -13.33 8.31
N PHE A 307 7.75 -12.04 8.24
CA PHE A 307 7.19 -11.10 7.28
C PHE A 307 7.45 -11.54 5.84
N GLY A 308 8.71 -11.75 5.47
CA GLY A 308 9.08 -12.13 4.11
C GLY A 308 8.47 -13.44 3.65
N LEU A 309 8.44 -14.47 4.53
CA LEU A 309 7.85 -15.78 4.18
C LEU A 309 6.35 -15.67 3.91
N PHE A 310 5.60 -15.02 4.81
CA PHE A 310 4.15 -14.96 4.70
C PHE A 310 3.66 -13.93 3.69
N SER A 311 4.45 -12.89 3.36
CA SER A 311 4.17 -12.04 2.19
C SER A 311 4.22 -12.84 0.88
N ILE A 312 5.22 -13.72 0.68
CA ILE A 312 5.31 -14.58 -0.51
C ILE A 312 4.09 -15.50 -0.60
N ILE A 313 3.76 -16.19 0.51
CA ILE A 313 2.63 -17.12 0.55
C ILE A 313 1.32 -16.39 0.28
N ALA A 314 1.11 -15.22 0.90
CA ALA A 314 -0.08 -14.41 0.69
C ALA A 314 -0.23 -13.99 -0.78
N GLY A 315 0.83 -13.49 -1.41
CA GLY A 315 0.82 -13.08 -2.81
C GLY A 315 0.39 -14.20 -3.76
N VAL A 316 0.99 -15.39 -3.61
CA VAL A 316 0.64 -16.58 -4.41
C VAL A 316 -0.81 -17.01 -4.19
N LEU A 317 -1.29 -16.99 -2.95
CA LEU A 317 -2.65 -17.41 -2.63
C LEU A 317 -3.69 -16.43 -3.17
N VAL A 318 -3.44 -15.12 -3.07
CA VAL A 318 -4.34 -14.08 -3.61
C VAL A 318 -4.49 -14.24 -5.12
N ASP A 319 -3.39 -14.36 -5.87
CA ASP A 319 -3.50 -14.54 -7.33
C ASP A 319 -4.20 -15.85 -7.69
N LYS A 320 -3.92 -16.93 -6.97
CA LYS A 320 -4.55 -18.24 -7.22
C LYS A 320 -6.05 -18.23 -6.94
N MET A 321 -6.48 -17.58 -5.85
CA MET A 321 -7.91 -17.48 -5.50
C MET A 321 -8.65 -16.48 -6.40
N SER A 322 -7.96 -15.47 -6.90
CA SER A 322 -8.54 -14.49 -7.82
C SER A 322 -8.84 -15.07 -9.20
N GLY A 323 -8.22 -16.19 -9.60
CA GLY A 323 -8.57 -16.92 -10.82
C GLY A 323 -8.48 -16.10 -12.12
N GLY A 324 -7.63 -15.06 -12.16
CA GLY A 324 -7.51 -14.15 -13.31
C GLY A 324 -8.56 -13.02 -13.35
N SER A 325 -9.42 -12.90 -12.33
CA SER A 325 -10.34 -11.78 -12.17
C SER A 325 -9.58 -10.44 -12.07
N VAL A 326 -10.17 -9.39 -12.65
CA VAL A 326 -9.69 -7.99 -12.53
C VAL A 326 -9.68 -7.55 -11.07
N ASN A 327 -10.77 -7.81 -10.35
CA ASN A 327 -10.82 -7.62 -8.90
C ASN A 327 -10.18 -8.82 -8.21
N LYS A 328 -9.15 -8.55 -7.40
CA LYS A 328 -8.43 -9.57 -6.64
C LYS A 328 -9.20 -9.96 -5.37
N ASP A 329 -9.19 -11.23 -5.04
CA ASP A 329 -9.79 -11.78 -3.82
C ASP A 329 -8.76 -11.79 -2.67
N TYR A 330 -8.88 -10.80 -1.77
CA TYR A 330 -8.04 -10.66 -0.58
C TYR A 330 -8.58 -11.41 0.64
N THR A 331 -9.67 -12.19 0.53
CA THR A 331 -10.30 -12.85 1.68
C THR A 331 -9.31 -13.73 2.45
N ILE A 332 -8.44 -14.44 1.72
CA ILE A 332 -7.44 -15.35 2.30
C ILE A 332 -6.45 -14.64 3.21
N VAL A 333 -6.08 -13.41 2.87
CA VAL A 333 -5.12 -12.58 3.63
C VAL A 333 -5.64 -12.28 5.03
N PHE A 334 -6.94 -11.99 5.16
CA PHE A 334 -7.58 -11.73 6.45
C PHE A 334 -7.68 -12.97 7.34
N TRP A 335 -7.98 -14.13 6.73
CA TRP A 335 -7.99 -15.41 7.46
C TRP A 335 -6.59 -15.83 7.90
N MET A 336 -5.58 -15.67 7.04
CA MET A 336 -4.18 -15.90 7.41
C MET A 336 -3.79 -15.06 8.62
N THR A 337 -4.11 -13.78 8.60
CA THR A 337 -3.84 -12.84 9.71
C THR A 337 -4.46 -13.31 11.01
N LEU A 338 -5.76 -13.64 11.00
CA LEU A 338 -6.49 -14.09 12.19
C LEU A 338 -5.89 -15.37 12.78
N VAL A 339 -5.55 -16.35 11.93
CA VAL A 339 -4.99 -17.64 12.36
C VAL A 339 -3.57 -17.47 12.91
N ILE A 340 -2.72 -16.71 12.21
CA ILE A 340 -1.31 -16.54 12.57
C ILE A 340 -1.16 -15.69 13.83
N ILE A 341 -1.91 -14.58 13.97
CA ILE A 341 -1.93 -13.81 15.22
C ILE A 341 -2.58 -14.63 16.35
N GLY A 342 -3.48 -15.58 16.05
CA GLY A 342 -3.96 -16.55 17.04
C GLY A 342 -2.84 -17.42 17.62
N PHE A 343 -1.88 -17.85 16.78
CA PHE A 343 -0.68 -18.55 17.25
C PHE A 343 0.26 -17.63 18.04
N ASP A 344 0.40 -16.37 17.62
CA ASP A 344 1.14 -15.35 18.35
C ASP A 344 0.57 -15.17 19.77
N LEU A 345 -0.74 -14.96 19.88
CA LEU A 345 -1.45 -14.81 21.16
C LEU A 345 -1.16 -15.97 22.10
N PHE A 346 -1.18 -17.20 21.57
CA PHE A 346 -0.82 -18.39 22.34
C PHE A 346 0.64 -18.35 22.82
N ALA A 347 1.60 -18.01 21.96
CA ALA A 347 3.00 -17.87 22.32
C ALA A 347 3.22 -16.75 23.36
N SER A 348 2.59 -15.60 23.17
CA SER A 348 2.61 -14.43 24.04
C SER A 348 2.06 -14.70 25.44
N THR A 349 1.13 -15.66 25.60
CA THR A 349 0.69 -16.10 26.93
C THR A 349 1.80 -16.79 27.76
N LYS A 350 2.89 -17.21 27.14
CA LYS A 350 4.04 -17.82 27.82
C LYS A 350 5.12 -16.81 28.20
N LEU A 351 4.97 -15.53 27.83
CA LEU A 351 5.91 -14.48 28.22
C LEU A 351 5.82 -14.23 29.74
N LYS A 352 6.99 -14.24 30.38
CA LYS A 352 7.14 -13.96 31.82
C LYS A 352 6.76 -12.50 32.10
N HIS A 353 6.11 -12.28 33.24
CA HIS A 353 5.73 -10.94 33.67
C HIS A 353 6.98 -10.16 34.09
N THR A 354 7.25 -9.06 33.41
CA THR A 354 8.43 -8.23 33.72
C THR A 354 8.01 -6.79 33.90
N GLN A 355 8.38 -6.23 35.04
CA GLN A 355 8.15 -4.83 35.39
C GLN A 355 9.21 -3.96 34.70
N THR A 356 8.78 -2.86 34.09
CA THR A 356 9.66 -1.83 33.57
C THR A 356 9.73 -0.68 34.57
N THR A 357 10.94 -0.24 34.89
CA THR A 357 11.19 0.97 35.69
C THR A 357 11.34 2.16 34.73
N LEU A 358 10.53 3.18 34.91
CA LEU A 358 10.65 4.45 34.18
C LEU A 358 11.42 5.47 35.02
N SER A 359 12.31 6.24 34.37
CA SER A 359 12.99 7.35 35.03
C SER A 359 12.11 8.62 35.02
N PRO A 360 12.07 9.39 36.13
CA PRO A 360 11.06 10.43 36.33
C PRO A 360 11.34 11.82 35.71
N ASN A 361 12.45 12.05 34.98
CA ASN A 361 12.88 13.42 34.59
C ASN A 361 13.19 13.65 33.10
N ILE A 362 12.42 13.04 32.19
CA ILE A 362 12.77 12.93 30.77
C ILE A 362 12.53 14.23 29.95
N LEU A 363 11.48 15.00 30.25
CA LEU A 363 10.98 16.04 29.32
C LEU A 363 11.89 17.29 29.20
N LYS A 364 12.57 17.67 30.28
CA LYS A 364 13.41 18.89 30.34
C LYS A 364 14.75 18.70 29.62
N ASP A 365 15.28 17.48 29.62
CA ASP A 365 16.58 17.16 29.02
C ASP A 365 16.47 16.95 27.50
N VAL A 366 15.34 16.42 27.01
CA VAL A 366 15.04 16.28 25.58
C VAL A 366 14.82 17.64 24.91
N GLY A 367 14.18 18.60 25.60
CA GLY A 367 13.91 19.93 25.06
C GLY A 367 15.17 20.72 24.66
N LYS A 368 16.27 20.52 25.38
CA LYS A 368 17.57 21.17 25.05
C LYS A 368 18.21 20.60 23.78
N MET A 369 17.84 19.39 23.35
CA MET A 369 18.43 18.73 22.18
C MET A 369 17.99 19.34 20.86
N PHE A 370 16.79 19.94 20.81
CA PHE A 370 16.28 20.64 19.62
C PHE A 370 17.09 21.91 19.26
N LEU A 371 17.97 22.36 20.15
CA LEU A 371 18.83 23.53 19.95
C LEU A 371 20.22 23.16 19.37
N SER A 372 20.59 21.87 19.37
CA SER A 372 21.87 21.43 18.81
C SER A 372 21.79 21.29 17.29
N VAL A 373 22.65 22.00 16.56
CA VAL A 373 22.73 21.96 15.09
C VAL A 373 22.88 20.52 14.57
N ARG A 374 23.67 19.67 15.25
CA ARG A 374 23.86 18.26 14.85
C ARG A 374 22.59 17.43 15.03
N CYS A 375 21.81 17.69 16.08
CA CYS A 375 20.53 17.02 16.31
C CYS A 375 19.48 17.47 15.29
N VAL A 376 19.42 18.76 14.95
CA VAL A 376 18.50 19.29 13.94
C VAL A 376 18.77 18.65 12.57
N ILE A 377 20.04 18.56 12.15
CA ILE A 377 20.41 17.89 10.88
C ILE A 377 19.97 16.42 10.90
N PHE A 378 20.18 15.74 12.01
CA PHE A 378 19.76 14.35 12.16
C PHE A 378 18.24 14.18 12.13
N PHE A 379 17.48 15.08 12.76
CA PHE A 379 16.01 15.06 12.69
C PHE A 379 15.49 15.33 11.28
N LEU A 380 16.08 16.29 10.56
CA LEU A 380 15.74 16.55 9.16
C LEU A 380 16.07 15.34 8.27
N TRP A 381 17.17 14.65 8.55
CA TRP A 381 17.51 13.39 7.89
C TRP A 381 16.44 12.32 8.17
N CYS A 382 16.05 12.10 9.44
CA CYS A 382 14.98 11.16 9.79
C CYS A 382 13.65 11.49 9.10
N ILE A 383 13.26 12.76 9.03
CA ILE A 383 12.07 13.22 8.31
C ILE A 383 12.18 12.87 6.82
N SER A 384 13.31 13.20 6.19
CA SER A 384 13.54 12.95 4.76
C SER A 384 13.48 11.46 4.41
N ILE A 385 14.05 10.60 5.27
CA ILE A 385 13.95 9.15 5.12
C ILE A 385 12.51 8.68 5.33
N GLY A 386 11.79 9.20 6.33
CA GLY A 386 10.38 8.90 6.54
C GLY A 386 9.52 9.22 5.32
N LEU A 387 9.77 10.37 4.67
CA LEU A 387 9.10 10.77 3.43
C LEU A 387 9.30 9.72 2.33
N CYS A 388 10.55 9.30 2.12
CA CYS A 388 10.89 8.31 1.13
C CYS A 388 10.27 6.94 1.46
N THR A 389 10.36 6.49 2.71
CA THR A 389 9.82 5.21 3.14
C THR A 389 8.30 5.14 2.95
N ALA A 390 7.57 6.24 3.15
CA ALA A 390 6.12 6.29 2.91
C ALA A 390 5.74 5.91 1.48
N LEU A 391 6.50 6.38 0.49
CA LEU A 391 6.25 6.08 -0.91
C LEU A 391 6.40 4.58 -1.19
N ILE A 392 7.42 3.94 -0.60
CA ILE A 392 7.64 2.49 -0.73
C ILE A 392 6.51 1.71 -0.06
N TRP A 393 6.22 2.02 1.21
CA TRP A 393 5.25 1.25 2.01
C TRP A 393 3.82 1.36 1.49
N ASN A 394 3.43 2.52 0.96
CA ASN A 394 2.02 2.78 0.64
C ASN A 394 1.72 2.77 -0.87
N PHE A 395 2.71 2.98 -1.74
CA PHE A 395 2.45 3.20 -3.18
C PHE A 395 3.27 2.32 -4.12
N LEU A 396 4.29 1.59 -3.65
CA LEU A 396 5.07 0.72 -4.54
C LEU A 396 4.22 -0.38 -5.18
N PHE A 397 3.38 -1.08 -4.40
CA PHE A 397 2.55 -2.16 -4.93
C PHE A 397 1.48 -1.61 -5.88
N MET A 398 0.93 -0.44 -5.56
CA MET A 398 0.02 0.28 -6.44
C MET A 398 0.67 0.67 -7.79
N HIS A 399 1.96 1.04 -7.78
CA HIS A 399 2.73 1.29 -9.01
C HIS A 399 2.95 0.01 -9.83
N LEU A 400 3.25 -1.10 -9.15
CA LEU A 400 3.42 -2.39 -9.81
C LEU A 400 2.12 -2.89 -10.44
N ASP A 401 0.98 -2.69 -9.77
CA ASP A 401 -0.35 -2.93 -10.35
C ASP A 401 -0.55 -2.09 -11.63
N GLU A 402 -0.29 -0.78 -11.60
CA GLU A 402 -0.41 0.08 -12.80
C GLU A 402 0.47 -0.36 -13.97
N LEU A 403 1.69 -0.82 -13.68
CA LEU A 403 2.60 -1.34 -14.72
C LEU A 403 2.14 -2.70 -15.23
N GLY A 404 1.66 -3.57 -14.35
CA GLY A 404 1.11 -4.87 -14.69
C GLY A 404 -0.08 -4.77 -15.61
N GLU A 405 -1.04 -3.93 -15.23
CA GLU A 405 -2.23 -3.64 -16.01
C GLU A 405 -1.86 -3.22 -17.45
N LYS A 406 -0.80 -2.40 -17.61
CA LYS A 406 -0.31 -1.93 -18.92
C LYS A 406 0.44 -3.00 -19.75
N LEU A 407 1.17 -3.92 -19.11
CA LEU A 407 2.14 -4.79 -19.81
C LEU A 407 1.62 -6.22 -20.08
N GLU A 408 0.93 -6.85 -19.11
CA GLU A 408 0.63 -8.29 -19.14
C GLU A 408 -0.89 -8.61 -19.17
N GLY A 409 -1.76 -7.60 -19.03
CA GLY A 409 -3.22 -7.79 -19.10
C GLY A 409 -3.81 -8.58 -17.90
N CYS A 410 -4.75 -9.49 -18.15
CA CYS A 410 -5.53 -10.17 -17.09
C CYS A 410 -4.84 -11.38 -16.43
N GLN A 411 -3.76 -11.91 -17.02
CA GLN A 411 -3.05 -13.09 -16.49
C GLN A 411 -1.91 -12.72 -15.53
N ASN A 412 -2.10 -11.66 -14.75
CA ASN A 412 -1.02 -11.11 -13.95
C ASN A 412 -0.95 -11.79 -12.60
N SER A 413 0.16 -12.50 -12.37
CA SER A 413 0.59 -12.92 -11.04
C SER A 413 1.20 -11.73 -10.26
N MET A 414 0.55 -10.58 -10.28
CA MET A 414 1.10 -9.33 -9.75
C MET A 414 1.22 -9.38 -8.23
N LYS A 415 0.25 -10.00 -7.55
CA LYS A 415 0.29 -10.16 -6.09
C LYS A 415 1.37 -11.14 -5.67
N THR A 416 1.66 -12.13 -6.50
CA THR A 416 2.80 -13.03 -6.37
C THR A 416 4.11 -12.27 -6.51
N LEU A 417 4.24 -11.40 -7.53
CA LEU A 417 5.42 -10.56 -7.71
C LEU A 417 5.64 -9.64 -6.49
N GLU A 418 4.59 -8.96 -6.03
CA GLU A 418 4.59 -8.12 -4.82
C GLU A 418 5.04 -8.91 -3.58
N GLY A 419 4.51 -10.12 -3.38
CA GLY A 419 4.90 -11.03 -2.31
C GLY A 419 6.38 -11.45 -2.39
N ILE A 420 6.86 -11.80 -3.59
CA ILE A 420 8.28 -12.12 -3.84
C ILE A 420 9.17 -10.91 -3.61
N ALA A 421 8.76 -9.72 -4.04
CA ALA A 421 9.48 -8.47 -3.81
C ALA A 421 9.66 -8.21 -2.32
N SER A 422 8.59 -8.32 -1.51
CA SER A 422 8.66 -8.25 -0.05
C SER A 422 9.57 -9.33 0.54
N GLY A 423 9.51 -10.56 0.02
CA GLY A 423 10.43 -11.63 0.37
C GLY A 423 11.90 -11.26 0.14
N ILE A 424 12.25 -10.71 -1.02
CA ILE A 424 13.61 -10.26 -1.34
C ILE A 424 14.03 -9.09 -0.44
N GLN A 425 13.13 -8.15 -0.15
CA GLN A 425 13.40 -7.07 0.79
C GLN A 425 13.87 -7.62 2.14
N CYS A 426 13.15 -8.59 2.69
CA CYS A 426 13.51 -9.21 3.97
C CYS A 426 14.79 -10.07 3.86
N PHE A 427 14.79 -11.09 3.00
CA PHE A 427 15.85 -12.10 2.95
C PHE A 427 17.12 -11.63 2.25
N GLY A 428 16.99 -10.89 1.15
CA GLY A 428 18.12 -10.38 0.37
C GLY A 428 18.64 -9.03 0.89
N GLY A 429 17.76 -8.18 1.40
CA GLY A 429 18.10 -6.85 1.91
C GLY A 429 18.33 -6.80 3.42
N GLU A 430 17.26 -6.91 4.20
CA GLU A 430 17.29 -6.61 5.64
C GLU A 430 18.20 -7.55 6.43
N LEU A 431 18.02 -8.86 6.25
CA LEU A 431 18.74 -9.87 7.03
C LEU A 431 20.27 -9.71 6.92
N PRO A 432 20.87 -9.71 5.70
CA PRO A 432 22.31 -9.53 5.56
C PRO A 432 22.79 -8.19 6.12
N PHE A 433 22.10 -7.09 5.79
CA PHE A 433 22.56 -5.77 6.18
C PHE A 433 22.40 -5.48 7.67
N PHE A 434 21.45 -6.09 8.37
CA PHE A 434 21.41 -6.01 9.82
C PHE A 434 22.64 -6.65 10.46
N PHE A 435 23.07 -7.83 10.00
CA PHE A 435 24.30 -8.48 10.47
C PHE A 435 25.55 -7.66 10.13
N LEU A 436 25.63 -7.11 8.91
CA LEU A 436 26.81 -6.36 8.46
C LEU A 436 26.82 -4.90 8.98
N SER A 437 25.70 -4.37 9.46
CA SER A 437 25.55 -2.94 9.80
C SER A 437 26.61 -2.44 10.78
N GLY A 438 26.96 -3.21 11.81
CA GLY A 438 27.99 -2.83 12.79
C GLY A 438 29.38 -2.70 12.17
N TRP A 439 29.74 -3.60 11.24
CA TRP A 439 31.01 -3.53 10.50
C TRP A 439 31.03 -2.31 9.56
N ILE A 440 29.93 -2.09 8.84
CA ILE A 440 29.79 -0.95 7.92
C ILE A 440 29.94 0.36 8.70
N LEU A 441 29.16 0.54 9.78
CA LEU A 441 29.17 1.76 10.60
C LEU A 441 30.54 2.03 11.23
N ARG A 442 31.28 0.99 11.65
CA ARG A 442 32.65 1.15 12.13
C ARG A 442 33.61 1.60 11.03
N LYS A 443 33.40 1.18 9.79
CA LYS A 443 34.30 1.47 8.67
C LYS A 443 34.07 2.86 8.06
N ILE A 444 32.81 3.23 7.83
CA ILE A 444 32.47 4.49 7.15
C ILE A 444 32.02 5.60 8.12
N GLY A 445 31.60 5.25 9.34
CA GLY A 445 31.03 6.19 10.31
C GLY A 445 29.55 6.53 10.04
N HIS A 446 28.82 6.95 11.09
CA HIS A 446 27.37 7.20 11.02
C HIS A 446 26.99 8.31 10.03
N VAL A 447 27.76 9.41 9.97
CA VAL A 447 27.45 10.55 9.09
C VAL A 447 27.56 10.18 7.60
N ASN A 448 28.58 9.38 7.24
CA ASN A 448 28.71 8.89 5.87
C ASN A 448 27.67 7.82 5.56
N ALA A 449 27.31 6.97 6.54
CA ALA A 449 26.22 6.02 6.40
C ALA A 449 24.88 6.72 6.13
N MET A 450 24.58 7.82 6.83
CA MET A 450 23.41 8.66 6.56
C MET A 450 23.36 9.16 5.10
N SER A 451 24.51 9.57 4.57
CA SER A 451 24.63 10.04 3.19
C SER A 451 24.46 8.88 2.19
N LEU A 452 25.06 7.71 2.47
CA LEU A 452 24.90 6.49 1.67
C LEU A 452 23.44 6.06 1.54
N VAL A 453 22.68 6.13 2.64
CA VAL A 453 21.25 5.79 2.65
C VAL A 453 20.45 6.73 1.73
N LEU A 454 20.67 8.05 1.81
CA LEU A 454 19.98 9.01 0.95
C LEU A 454 20.31 8.80 -0.54
N PHE A 455 21.58 8.53 -0.86
CA PHE A 455 22.02 8.19 -2.21
C PHE A 455 21.30 6.92 -2.72
N ALA A 456 21.24 5.87 -1.88
CA ALA A 456 20.57 4.63 -2.24
C ALA A 456 19.07 4.81 -2.48
N PHE A 457 18.38 5.66 -1.71
CA PHE A 457 16.99 6.03 -1.98
C PHE A 457 16.83 6.72 -3.34
N GLY A 458 17.72 7.67 -3.66
CA GLY A 458 17.73 8.34 -4.97
C GLY A 458 17.87 7.35 -6.13
N VAL A 459 18.85 6.44 -6.05
CA VAL A 459 19.03 5.37 -7.05
C VAL A 459 17.80 4.48 -7.14
N ARG A 460 17.31 3.98 -6.00
CA ARG A 460 16.16 3.06 -5.93
C ARG A 460 14.92 3.66 -6.60
N PHE A 461 14.63 4.93 -6.35
CA PHE A 461 13.46 5.61 -6.91
C PHE A 461 13.59 5.96 -8.39
N ILE A 462 14.77 6.36 -8.87
CA ILE A 462 14.97 6.52 -10.31
C ILE A 462 14.78 5.18 -11.02
N LEU A 463 15.29 4.08 -10.46
CA LEU A 463 15.08 2.75 -11.04
C LEU A 463 13.59 2.36 -11.07
N TYR A 464 12.83 2.63 -10.01
CA TYR A 464 11.37 2.41 -10.01
C TYR A 464 10.62 3.25 -11.05
N SER A 465 11.04 4.50 -11.26
CA SER A 465 10.42 5.38 -12.27
C SER A 465 10.62 4.88 -13.70
N GLN A 466 11.69 4.12 -13.95
CA GLN A 466 12.07 3.57 -15.25
C GLN A 466 11.57 2.13 -15.46
N LEU A 467 10.83 1.57 -14.50
CA LEU A 467 10.24 0.25 -14.67
C LEU A 467 9.20 0.29 -15.79
N VAL A 468 9.48 -0.49 -16.84
CA VAL A 468 8.49 -0.84 -17.87
C VAL A 468 7.97 -2.24 -17.60
N ASN A 469 8.87 -3.20 -17.40
CA ASN A 469 8.50 -4.54 -16.95
C ASN A 469 8.58 -4.61 -15.41
N PRO A 470 7.47 -4.95 -14.72
CA PRO A 470 7.40 -4.91 -13.27
C PRO A 470 8.33 -5.93 -12.60
N TRP A 471 8.70 -7.03 -13.26
CA TRP A 471 9.60 -8.05 -12.70
C TRP A 471 11.02 -7.53 -12.42
N PHE A 472 11.44 -6.44 -13.06
CA PHE A 472 12.72 -5.80 -12.75
C PHE A 472 12.73 -5.09 -11.38
N VAL A 473 11.59 -5.04 -10.67
CA VAL A 473 11.53 -4.62 -9.27
C VAL A 473 12.39 -5.53 -8.38
N LEU A 474 12.47 -6.83 -8.67
CA LEU A 474 13.13 -7.83 -7.83
C LEU A 474 14.62 -7.54 -7.55
N PRO A 475 15.49 -7.27 -8.54
CA PRO A 475 16.87 -6.87 -8.26
C PRO A 475 16.96 -5.50 -7.56
N ILE A 476 16.01 -4.59 -7.79
CA ILE A 476 15.98 -3.28 -7.12
C ILE A 476 15.70 -3.45 -5.63
N GLU A 477 14.88 -4.44 -5.24
CA GLU A 477 14.57 -4.73 -3.83
C GLU A 477 15.79 -5.11 -2.98
N MET A 478 16.88 -5.56 -3.58
CA MET A 478 18.13 -5.79 -2.83
C MET A 478 18.69 -4.51 -2.21
N LEU A 479 18.41 -3.34 -2.79
CA LEU A 479 18.78 -2.04 -2.22
C LEU A 479 18.08 -1.76 -0.89
N ASN A 480 17.02 -2.52 -0.55
CA ASN A 480 16.36 -2.44 0.76
C ASN A 480 17.32 -2.65 1.93
N GLY A 481 18.38 -3.45 1.73
CA GLY A 481 19.41 -3.63 2.76
C GLY A 481 20.09 -2.32 3.16
N VAL A 482 20.33 -1.41 2.21
CA VAL A 482 20.89 -0.08 2.51
C VAL A 482 19.79 0.85 3.00
N THR A 483 18.69 0.97 2.28
CA THR A 483 17.64 1.97 2.56
C THR A 483 16.84 1.66 3.83
N PHE A 484 16.81 0.40 4.28
CA PHE A 484 16.15 0.00 5.52
C PHE A 484 17.11 -0.59 6.55
N GLY A 485 17.93 -1.59 6.17
CA GLY A 485 18.84 -2.26 7.11
C GLY A 485 19.90 -1.32 7.70
N ILE A 486 20.71 -0.65 6.86
CA ILE A 486 21.71 0.33 7.33
C ILE A 486 21.03 1.54 7.95
N PHE A 487 19.96 2.05 7.32
CA PHE A 487 19.16 3.16 7.85
C PHE A 487 18.77 2.95 9.30
N TYR A 488 18.08 1.83 9.60
CA TYR A 488 17.49 1.59 10.90
C TYR A 488 18.56 1.44 11.98
N SER A 489 19.65 0.71 11.69
CA SER A 489 20.82 0.61 12.57
C SER A 489 21.49 1.96 12.80
N THR A 490 21.62 2.78 11.75
CA THR A 490 22.22 4.13 11.85
C THR A 490 21.37 5.04 12.70
N MET A 491 20.05 5.05 12.49
CA MET A 491 19.11 5.86 13.25
C MET A 491 19.14 5.50 14.75
N ALA A 492 19.04 4.21 15.08
CA ALA A 492 19.03 3.76 16.47
C ALA A 492 20.36 4.02 17.18
N SER A 493 21.49 3.71 16.53
CA SER A 493 22.82 3.89 17.12
C SER A 493 23.20 5.37 17.25
N TYR A 494 22.94 6.18 16.22
CA TYR A 494 23.26 7.61 16.27
C TYR A 494 22.40 8.34 17.31
N ALA A 495 21.11 7.97 17.45
CA ALA A 495 20.25 8.50 18.50
C ALA A 495 20.84 8.29 19.90
N SER A 496 21.38 7.12 20.20
CA SER A 496 22.06 6.87 21.48
C SER A 496 23.35 7.68 21.64
N ILE A 497 24.10 7.91 20.55
CA ILE A 497 25.36 8.67 20.60
C ILE A 497 25.13 10.15 20.90
N VAL A 498 24.07 10.74 20.34
CA VAL A 498 23.76 12.17 20.55
C VAL A 498 22.92 12.43 21.80
N ALA A 499 22.39 11.37 22.43
CA ALA A 499 21.60 11.48 23.64
C ALA A 499 22.48 11.89 24.84
N PRO A 500 22.02 12.83 25.68
CA PRO A 500 22.58 13.02 27.00
C PRO A 500 22.62 11.70 27.80
N PRO A 501 23.62 11.50 28.68
CA PRO A 501 23.73 10.29 29.48
C PRO A 501 22.43 9.97 30.23
N GLY A 502 21.90 8.76 30.05
CA GLY A 502 20.66 8.31 30.71
C GLY A 502 19.36 8.69 30.00
N THR A 503 19.43 9.24 28.78
CA THR A 503 18.26 9.56 27.94
C THR A 503 18.24 8.82 26.61
N GLU A 504 19.06 7.78 26.43
CA GLU A 504 19.26 7.09 25.16
C GLU A 504 17.96 6.45 24.64
N ALA A 505 17.22 5.76 25.52
CA ALA A 505 15.94 5.13 25.17
C ALA A 505 14.88 6.16 24.77
N THR A 506 14.84 7.31 25.46
CA THR A 506 13.94 8.40 25.10
C THR A 506 14.31 8.98 23.74
N MET A 507 15.59 9.20 23.47
CA MET A 507 16.03 9.74 22.19
C MET A 507 15.69 8.78 21.04
N GLN A 508 15.84 7.47 21.24
CA GLN A 508 15.40 6.45 20.29
C GLN A 508 13.89 6.49 20.03
N GLY A 509 13.07 6.65 21.09
CA GLY A 509 11.63 6.83 20.96
C GLY A 509 11.26 8.11 20.19
N LEU A 510 11.93 9.22 20.47
CA LEU A 510 11.71 10.50 19.80
C LEU A 510 12.05 10.43 18.30
N VAL A 511 13.20 9.88 17.94
CA VAL A 511 13.58 9.80 16.52
C VAL A 511 12.65 8.86 15.74
N GLY A 512 12.16 7.79 16.37
CA GLY A 512 11.13 6.93 15.79
C GLY A 512 9.81 7.68 15.57
N ALA A 513 9.39 8.51 16.53
CA ALA A 513 8.23 9.38 16.40
C ALA A 513 8.40 10.43 15.28
N ILE A 514 9.58 11.02 15.13
CA ILE A 514 9.88 11.96 14.05
C ILE A 514 9.88 11.26 12.68
N PHE A 515 10.54 10.10 12.57
CA PHE A 515 10.62 9.33 11.34
C PHE A 515 9.23 8.85 10.89
N GLU A 516 8.48 8.18 11.75
CA GLU A 516 7.20 7.55 11.40
C GLU A 516 6.04 8.56 11.49
N GLY A 517 5.94 9.31 12.59
CA GLY A 517 4.81 10.20 12.83
C GLY A 517 4.83 11.50 12.01
N VAL A 518 6.00 12.06 11.72
CA VAL A 518 6.12 13.27 10.88
C VAL A 518 6.54 12.90 9.46
N GLY A 519 7.63 12.14 9.32
CA GLY A 519 8.21 11.80 8.03
C GLY A 519 7.26 10.96 7.18
N VAL A 520 6.87 9.78 7.66
CA VAL A 520 5.99 8.88 6.90
C VAL A 520 4.64 9.52 6.61
N SER A 521 4.04 10.21 7.59
CA SER A 521 2.78 10.92 7.39
C SER A 521 2.84 11.99 6.30
N MET A 522 3.85 12.87 6.33
CA MET A 522 4.01 13.89 5.29
C MET A 522 4.32 13.27 3.92
N GLY A 523 5.12 12.20 3.89
CA GLY A 523 5.41 11.44 2.67
C GLY A 523 4.15 10.84 2.06
N SER A 524 3.28 10.22 2.86
CA SER A 524 2.02 9.63 2.39
C SER A 524 1.09 10.66 1.76
N LEU A 525 0.98 11.85 2.38
CA LEU A 525 0.14 12.93 1.85
C LEU A 525 0.66 13.41 0.50
N ILE A 526 1.96 13.77 0.44
CA ILE A 526 2.60 14.28 -0.77
C ILE A 526 2.54 13.24 -1.89
N ALA A 527 2.87 11.98 -1.58
CA ALA A 527 2.81 10.88 -2.52
C ALA A 527 1.40 10.68 -3.08
N GLY A 528 0.35 10.72 -2.26
CA GLY A 528 -1.04 10.57 -2.72
C GLY A 528 -1.48 11.63 -3.73
N TYR A 529 -1.13 12.90 -3.48
CA TYR A 529 -1.41 13.99 -4.44
C TYR A 529 -0.59 13.88 -5.72
N LEU A 530 0.69 13.52 -5.62
CA LEU A 530 1.55 13.34 -6.80
C LEU A 530 1.12 12.14 -7.64
N PHE A 531 0.74 11.03 -7.01
CA PHE A 531 0.24 9.86 -7.72
C PHE A 531 -1.00 10.20 -8.55
N ALA A 532 -1.91 10.99 -8.00
CA ALA A 532 -3.09 11.47 -8.71
C ALA A 532 -2.74 12.41 -9.89
N ALA A 533 -1.72 13.25 -9.73
CA ALA A 533 -1.40 14.29 -10.70
C ALA A 533 -0.47 13.84 -11.84
N ILE A 534 0.51 12.99 -11.54
CA ILE A 534 1.62 12.65 -12.45
C ILE A 534 1.90 11.14 -12.55
N SER A 535 0.96 10.29 -12.10
CA SER A 535 1.07 8.81 -12.05
C SER A 535 2.22 8.28 -11.17
N GLY A 536 2.32 6.96 -11.04
CA GLY A 536 3.36 6.34 -10.22
C GLY A 536 4.79 6.62 -10.70
N SER A 537 5.09 6.47 -11.99
CA SER A 537 6.43 6.71 -12.54
C SER A 537 6.94 8.13 -12.30
N GLY A 538 6.08 9.13 -12.51
CA GLY A 538 6.40 10.54 -12.27
C GLY A 538 6.65 10.83 -10.79
N THR A 539 5.85 10.21 -9.91
CA THR A 539 6.00 10.37 -8.45
C THR A 539 7.34 9.80 -7.97
N PHE A 540 7.70 8.58 -8.40
CA PHE A 540 8.99 7.97 -8.06
C PHE A 540 10.18 8.81 -8.58
N LEU A 541 10.09 9.35 -9.80
CA LEU A 541 11.14 10.22 -10.34
C LEU A 541 11.35 11.46 -9.46
N LEU A 542 10.25 12.15 -9.07
CA LEU A 542 10.34 13.36 -8.27
C LEU A 542 10.92 13.09 -6.88
N PHE A 543 10.50 12.00 -6.22
CA PHE A 543 11.09 11.57 -4.95
C PHE A 543 12.56 11.16 -5.09
N GLY A 544 12.96 10.55 -6.21
CA GLY A 544 14.35 10.24 -6.52
C GLY A 544 15.22 11.49 -6.64
N ILE A 545 14.75 12.49 -7.40
CA ILE A 545 15.41 13.79 -7.52
C ILE A 545 15.52 14.46 -6.15
N PHE A 546 14.43 14.47 -5.37
CA PHE A 546 14.41 14.99 -4.00
C PHE A 546 15.47 14.30 -3.12
N ALA A 547 15.53 12.96 -3.11
CA ALA A 547 16.50 12.22 -2.32
C ALA A 547 17.95 12.56 -2.71
N PHE A 548 18.24 12.75 -4.00
CA PHE A 548 19.57 13.22 -4.44
C PHE A 548 19.88 14.66 -4.02
N ILE A 549 18.89 15.57 -4.08
CA ILE A 549 19.07 16.94 -3.59
C ILE A 549 19.39 16.91 -2.09
N VAL A 550 18.61 16.17 -1.29
CA VAL A 550 18.86 16.03 0.15
C VAL A 550 20.21 15.39 0.42
N PHE A 551 20.63 14.40 -0.36
CA PHE A 551 21.97 13.81 -0.29
C PHE A 551 23.07 14.85 -0.51
N ILE A 552 23.00 15.63 -1.59
CA ILE A 552 23.99 16.68 -1.90
C ILE A 552 24.03 17.72 -0.78
N VAL A 553 22.86 18.22 -0.35
CA VAL A 553 22.75 19.19 0.74
C VAL A 553 23.34 18.63 2.04
N HIS A 554 23.02 17.38 2.40
CA HIS A 554 23.55 16.75 3.59
C HIS A 554 25.09 16.65 3.55
N VAL A 555 25.66 16.22 2.42
CA VAL A 555 27.12 16.15 2.26
C VAL A 555 27.77 17.54 2.36
N LEU A 556 27.20 18.56 1.71
CA LEU A 556 27.72 19.93 1.76
C LEU A 556 27.68 20.53 3.17
N VAL A 557 26.58 20.33 3.90
CA VAL A 557 26.43 20.78 5.28
C VAL A 557 27.44 20.10 6.20
N GLN A 558 27.60 18.78 6.08
CA GLN A 558 28.56 18.03 6.90
C GLN A 558 30.01 18.45 6.59
N TRP A 559 30.33 18.67 5.32
CA TRP A 559 31.63 19.18 4.91
C TRP A 559 31.91 20.59 5.44
N TYR A 560 30.90 21.48 5.43
CA TYR A 560 31.01 22.82 6.01
C TYR A 560 31.25 22.76 7.52
N LEU A 561 30.46 21.96 8.25
CA LEU A 561 30.60 21.80 9.70
C LEU A 561 31.97 21.22 10.10
N GLN A 562 32.52 20.30 9.31
CA GLN A 562 33.88 19.78 9.51
C GLN A 562 34.94 20.87 9.33
N ARG A 563 34.75 21.80 8.39
CA ARG A 563 35.69 22.91 8.15
C ARG A 563 35.60 24.02 9.20
N THR A 564 34.40 24.41 9.61
CA THR A 564 34.21 25.47 10.62
C THR A 564 34.45 24.99 12.05
N GLY A 565 34.41 23.68 12.29
CA GLY A 565 34.60 23.06 13.61
C GLY A 565 36.04 22.91 14.10
N GLN A 566 37.06 23.39 13.36
CA GLN A 566 38.48 23.33 13.73
C GLN A 566 38.88 24.28 14.91
N GLY A 567 37.93 24.68 15.76
CA GLY A 567 38.18 25.51 16.95
C GLY A 567 37.82 24.87 18.30
N ASP A 568 37.21 23.68 18.31
CA ASP A 568 36.92 22.90 19.53
C ASP A 568 37.54 21.49 19.40
N ASP A 569 38.86 21.43 19.61
CA ASP A 569 39.70 20.22 19.63
C ASP A 569 39.41 19.30 20.85
N ALA A 570 38.14 19.00 21.13
CA ALA A 570 37.72 18.06 22.17
C ALA A 570 36.85 16.90 21.67
N VAL A 571 36.30 16.95 20.45
CA VAL A 571 35.37 15.91 19.98
C VAL A 571 35.62 15.55 18.52
N ASN A 572 36.82 15.05 18.24
CA ASN A 572 36.99 14.11 17.13
C ASN A 572 35.93 13.01 17.31
N GLY A 573 35.16 12.73 16.26
CA GLY A 573 34.17 11.65 16.19
C GLY A 573 34.73 10.23 16.43
N THR A 574 35.97 10.10 16.89
CA THR A 574 36.35 9.02 17.82
C THR A 574 35.76 9.33 19.19
N VAL A 575 34.46 9.04 19.37
CA VAL A 575 33.95 8.75 20.70
C VAL A 575 34.93 7.74 21.31
N LYS A 576 35.47 8.07 22.48
CA LYS A 576 36.18 7.11 23.34
C LYS A 576 35.25 5.91 23.42
N TYR A 577 35.55 4.83 22.68
CA TYR A 577 35.05 3.53 23.05
C TYR A 577 35.40 3.41 24.54
N LEU A 578 34.41 3.15 25.39
CA LEU A 578 34.73 2.52 26.67
C LEU A 578 35.71 1.39 26.36
N THR A 579 36.83 1.43 27.06
CA THR A 579 38.06 0.75 26.71
C THR A 579 37.83 -0.72 26.31
N PRO A 580 38.55 -1.26 25.32
CA PRO A 580 38.38 -2.63 24.80
C PRO A 580 38.46 -3.77 25.82
N ASN A 581 38.89 -3.54 27.06
CA ASN A 581 38.91 -4.57 28.09
C ASN A 581 37.50 -5.04 28.47
N ASP A 582 36.47 -4.20 28.39
CA ASP A 582 35.10 -4.60 28.75
C ASP A 582 34.37 -5.31 27.58
N ALA A 583 34.80 -5.07 26.32
CA ALA A 583 34.24 -5.71 25.13
C ALA A 583 35.01 -6.99 24.72
N MET A 584 36.30 -7.12 25.06
CA MET A 584 37.08 -8.34 24.80
C MET A 584 36.75 -9.48 25.77
N HIS A 585 36.28 -9.20 26.99
CA HIS A 585 35.79 -10.26 27.87
C HIS A 585 34.50 -10.92 27.34
N MET A 586 33.77 -10.30 26.40
CA MET A 586 32.60 -10.88 25.74
C MET A 586 32.93 -11.76 24.51
N LEU A 587 34.15 -11.64 23.96
CA LEU A 587 34.61 -12.45 22.81
C LEU A 587 35.59 -13.55 23.22
N ASN A 588 36.20 -13.44 24.40
CA ASN A 588 37.07 -14.47 24.99
C ASN A 588 36.34 -15.38 25.99
N ASP A 589 35.02 -15.27 26.09
CA ASP A 589 34.23 -16.28 26.79
C ASP A 589 34.29 -17.58 25.95
N PRO A 590 34.67 -18.74 26.53
CA PRO A 590 34.80 -20.00 25.78
C PRO A 590 33.54 -20.46 25.03
N GLU A 591 32.41 -19.78 25.19
CA GLU A 591 31.15 -20.04 24.46
C GLU A 591 31.14 -19.53 23.01
N TYR A 592 32.05 -18.62 22.60
CA TYR A 592 32.16 -18.24 21.17
C TYR A 592 33.02 -19.20 20.33
N SER A 593 33.70 -20.15 20.97
CA SER A 593 34.50 -21.21 20.34
C SER A 593 33.71 -22.49 20.03
N ILE A 594 32.38 -22.46 20.11
CA ILE A 594 31.55 -23.65 19.86
C ILE A 594 30.40 -23.34 18.90
N VAL A 595 30.72 -23.16 17.62
CA VAL A 595 29.89 -23.73 16.54
C VAL A 595 30.85 -24.17 15.43
N PRO A 596 30.75 -25.42 14.91
CA PRO A 596 31.54 -25.87 13.78
C PRO A 596 31.26 -25.08 12.50
#